data_AF-A0A9P6HKJ2-F1
#
_entry.id   AF-A0A9P6HKJ2-F1
#
_cell.length_a   1.000
_cell.length_b   1.000
_cell.length_c   1.000
_cell.angle_alpha   90.00
_cell.angle_beta   90.00
_cell.angle_gamma   90.00
#
_symmetry.space_group_name_H-M   'P 1'
#
loop_
_entity.id
_entity.type
_entity.pdbx_description
1 polymer ?
#
loop_
_entity_poly.entity_id
_entity_poly.type
_entity_poly.pdbx_seq_one_letter_code
_entity_poly.pdbx_strand_id
1 'polypeptide(L)' 'SRSRLPPEISDRVVDLLHDEPESLERCCLVSKSWVACARKHLFRELAFDSRHLQAW' A
#
# COMPACT_ATOMS: atom_id res chain seq x y z
N SER A 1 2.44 -18.31 24.51
CA SER A 1 2.54 -16.85 24.26
C SER A 1 2.50 -16.62 22.75
N ARG A 2 1.57 -15.82 22.21
CA ARG A 2 1.61 -15.44 20.78
C ARG A 2 2.66 -14.34 20.63
N SER A 3 3.84 -14.69 20.11
CA SER A 3 4.83 -13.72 19.66
C SER A 3 4.24 -12.91 18.50
N ARG A 4 3.92 -11.64 18.75
CA ARG A 4 3.56 -10.70 17.68
C ARG A 4 4.86 -10.09 17.17
N LEU A 5 5.00 -10.00 15.86
CA LEU A 5 6.07 -9.22 15.26
C LEU A 5 5.92 -7.75 15.70
N PRO A 6 7.04 -7.05 15.99
CA PRO A 6 6.99 -5.61 16.21
C PRO A 6 6.38 -4.89 14.99
N PRO A 7 5.57 -3.85 15.20
CA PRO A 7 4.97 -3.07 14.12
C PRO A 7 6.00 -2.54 13.12
N GLU A 8 7.17 -2.11 13.60
CA GLU A 8 8.25 -1.53 12.79
C GLU A 8 8.77 -2.51 11.74
N ILE A 9 8.79 -3.81 12.07
CA ILE A 9 9.20 -4.87 11.14
C ILE A 9 8.13 -5.09 10.08
N SER A 10 6.85 -5.09 10.47
CA SER A 10 5.74 -5.24 9.54
C SER A 10 5.66 -4.07 8.56
N ASP A 11 5.81 -2.85 9.06
CA ASP A 11 5.81 -1.64 8.26
C ASP A 11 7.00 -1.63 7.29
N ARG A 12 8.18 -2.05 7.75
CA ARG A 12 9.37 -2.16 6.90
C ARG A 12 9.19 -3.14 5.74
N VAL A 13 8.47 -4.25 5.96
CA VAL A 13 8.14 -5.20 4.89
C VAL A 13 7.26 -4.54 3.83
N VAL A 14 6.23 -3.80 4.24
CA VAL A 14 5.33 -3.09 3.30
C VAL A 14 6.08 -1.97 2.56
N ASP A 15 6.98 -1.24 3.24
CA ASP A 15 7.81 -0.19 2.63
C ASP A 15 8.73 -0.71 1.52
N LEU A 16 9.18 -1.96 1.58
CA LEU A 16 10.00 -2.57 0.53
C LEU A 16 9.20 -2.86 -0.76
N LEU A 17 7.87 -2.83 -0.71
CA LEU A 17 6.98 -3.11 -1.84
C LEU A 17 6.47 -1.83 -2.54
N HIS A 18 7.08 -0.67 -2.27
CA HIS A 18 6.58 0.62 -2.73
C HIS A 18 6.41 0.76 -4.26
N ASP A 19 7.17 0.01 -5.05
CA ASP A 19 7.09 0.02 -6.53
C ASP A 19 6.20 -1.11 -7.09
N GLU A 20 5.52 -1.88 -6.23
CA GLU A 20 4.73 -3.06 -6.61
C GLU A 20 3.25 -2.91 -6.18
N PRO A 21 2.42 -2.17 -6.95
CA PRO A 21 1.03 -1.88 -6.60
C PRO A 21 0.20 -3.14 -6.32
N GLU A 22 0.34 -4.19 -7.14
CA GLU A 22 -0.39 -5.44 -6.95
C GLU A 22 -0.05 -6.11 -5.61
N SER A 23 1.22 -6.05 -5.21
CA SER A 23 1.67 -6.59 -3.92
C SER A 23 1.14 -5.75 -2.75
N LEU A 24 1.10 -4.43 -2.89
CA LEU A 24 0.55 -3.51 -1.90
C LEU A 24 -0.97 -3.68 -1.72
N GLU A 25 -1.72 -3.93 -2.80
CA GLU A 25 -3.14 -4.26 -2.72
C GLU A 25 -3.38 -5.54 -1.91
N ARG A 26 -2.58 -6.58 -2.14
CA ARG A 26 -2.65 -7.82 -1.36
C ARG A 26 -2.28 -7.61 0.11
N CYS A 27 -1.34 -6.71 0.41
CA CYS A 27 -1.00 -6.34 1.79
C CYS A 27 -2.21 -5.77 2.56
N CYS A 28 -3.13 -5.07 1.88
CA CYS A 28 -4.33 -4.54 2.50
C CYS A 28 -5.27 -5.65 3.04
N LEU A 29 -5.14 -6.89 2.56
CA LEU A 29 -5.97 -8.01 3.00
C LEU A 29 -5.40 -8.76 4.22
N VAL A 30 -4.14 -8.50 4.60
CA VAL A 30 -3.45 -9.22 5.68
C VAL A 30 -3.95 -8.76 7.05
N SER A 31 -3.96 -7.45 7.30
CA SER A 31 -4.40 -6.88 8.58
C SER A 31 -4.65 -5.37 8.48
N LYS A 32 -5.34 -4.80 9.47
CA LYS A 32 -5.61 -3.35 9.53
C LYS A 32 -4.34 -2.48 9.59
N SER A 33 -3.27 -2.94 10.23
CA SER A 33 -2.01 -2.18 10.28
C SER A 33 -1.33 -2.14 8.90
N TRP A 34 -1.35 -3.26 8.18
CA TRP A 34 -0.78 -3.34 6.83
C TRP A 34 -1.56 -2.47 5.83
N VAL A 35 -2.88 -2.33 5.99
CA VAL A 35 -3.69 -1.40 5.17
C VAL A 35 -3.19 0.04 5.28
N ALA A 36 -2.90 0.52 6.49
CA ALA A 36 -2.48 1.90 6.70
C ALA A 36 -1.14 2.20 6.00
N CYS A 37 -0.18 1.28 6.11
CA CYS A 37 1.13 1.41 5.47
C CYS A 37 1.04 1.24 3.94
N ALA A 38 0.30 0.23 3.45
CA ALA A 38 0.18 -0.04 2.01
C ALA A 38 -0.53 1.09 1.26
N ARG A 39 -1.59 1.67 1.84
CA ARG A 39 -2.31 2.82 1.24
C ARG A 39 -1.40 4.03 1.03
N LYS A 40 -0.44 4.28 1.92
CA LYS A 40 0.52 5.38 1.76
C LYS A 40 1.30 5.25 0.43
N HIS A 41 1.68 4.02 0.06
CA HIS A 41 2.40 3.75 -1.19
C HIS A 41 1.45 3.70 -2.39
N LEU A 42 0.30 3.05 -2.28
CA LEU A 42 -0.70 2.96 -3.36
C LEU A 42 -1.20 4.32 -3.85
N PHE A 43 -1.31 5.29 -2.94
CA PHE A 43 -1.79 6.65 -3.25
C PHE A 43 -0.66 7.68 -3.25
N ARG A 44 0.61 7.25 -3.36
CA ARG A 44 1.77 8.15 -3.47
C ARG A 44 1.73 8.95 -4.77
N GLU A 45 1.31 8.32 -5.86
CA GLU A 45 1.24 8.91 -7.19
C GLU A 45 -0.14 8.66 -7.79
N LEU A 46 -0.72 9.71 -8.39
CA LEU A 46 -2.01 9.63 -9.07
C LEU A 46 -1.78 9.94 -10.54
N ALA A 47 -2.04 8.96 -11.39
CA ALA A 47 -2.03 9.14 -12.83
C ALA A 47 -3.46 9.48 -13.31
N PHE A 48 -3.60 10.60 -14.00
CA PHE A 48 -4.84 10.94 -14.66
C PHE A 48 -4.76 10.49 -16.12
N ASP A 49 -5.79 9.79 -16.56
CA ASP A 49 -5.93 9.46 -17.97
C ASP A 49 -6.44 10.68 -18.74
N SER A 50 -5.60 11.21 -19.62
CA SER A 50 -5.94 12.36 -20.46
C SER A 50 -7.18 12.14 -21.33
N ARG A 51 -7.56 10.89 -21.60
CA ARG A 51 -8.80 10.56 -22.34
C ARG A 51 -10.06 11.00 -21.60
N HIS A 52 -10.01 11.10 -20.27
CA HIS A 52 -11.14 11.52 -19.45
C HIS A 52 -11.11 13.03 -19.11
N LEU A 53 -9.97 13.70 -19.32
CA LEU A 53 -9.82 15.14 -19.08
C LEU A 53 -10.35 16.02 -20.22
N GLN A 54 -10.61 15.45 -21.41
CA GLN A 54 -11.20 16.17 -22.55
C GLN A 54 -12.73 16.31 -22.47
N ALA A 55 -13.37 15.70 -21.47
CA ALA A 55 -14.82 15.68 -21.32
C ALA A 55 -15.37 16.79 -20.40
N TRP A 56 -14.54 17.78 -20.04
CA TRP A 56 -14.87 18.88 -19.13
C TRP A 56 -14.70 20.23 -19.82
#